data_AF-A0AAD7B772-F1
#
_entry.id   AF-A0AAD7B772-F1
#
_cell.length_a   1.000
_cell.length_b   1.000
_cell.length_c   1.000
_cell.angle_alpha   90.00
_cell.angle_beta   90.00
_cell.angle_gamma   90.00
#
_symmetry.space_group_name_H-M   'P 1'
#
loop_
_entity.id
_entity.type
_entity.pdbx_description
1 polymer ?
#
loop_
_entity_poly.entity_id
_entity_poly.type
_entity_poly.pdbx_seq_one_letter_code
_entity_poly.pdbx_strand_id
1 'polypeptide(L)'
;MPPYRKGHHFCPPRTVKQDTFETYASLSKFLCSNYEQALKIIEEEPIVQQLMLEQDVVDGAEFERALADEKEYLTGLWKTSKKPGETTETRYATCLEAFNTLKLRVGECRGAAHRLRADDSAFTPGRTKAEIQLRHAQEKMARAAAVLEGLELELGVLERWTEENPQFVAAQKQAREFRYQQALDRLELLVVERLFELTKVNQSGTGYKMRTHIAKALQARSKAVRSAVDRYNAAAAAVIPPKAPLNIDQVLEYAFVADFDLLRHSIHDVEGKAWSRPAFRSVMNRYFRIQRAHEEIKRLDIEIQRFVTWMQDERAFLLAREAALRVTVGKSEDEVEADRVLAFHIAEYRNRRGRFDALHMDRLQQLMRRFGGRFTGSLEPGKAINGVEADVSDVDMLGVEEEDALLPAAVGEMEEDHGSEDEGDDAHDEQVSEMIYQLAGLGVDADQREEASEDLY
;
A
#
# COMPACT_ATOMS: atom_id res chain seq x y z
N MET A 1 -10.55 25.20 24.95
CA MET A 1 -9.75 25.41 23.73
C MET A 1 -8.31 25.02 24.04
N PRO A 2 -7.79 23.91 23.50
CA PRO A 2 -6.38 23.59 23.61
C PRO A 2 -5.55 24.41 22.58
N PRO A 3 -4.31 24.80 22.92
CA PRO A 3 -3.46 25.63 22.08
C PRO A 3 -2.91 24.87 20.86
N TYR A 4 -2.80 25.57 19.73
CA TYR A 4 -2.29 25.09 18.45
C TYR A 4 -0.76 25.21 18.38
N ARG A 5 -0.05 24.09 18.14
CA ARG A 5 1.29 24.07 17.55
C ARG A 5 1.14 23.83 16.04
N LYS A 6 1.82 24.65 15.24
CA LYS A 6 1.89 24.54 13.78
C LYS A 6 2.43 23.17 13.37
N GLY A 7 1.60 22.38 12.70
CA GLY A 7 2.04 21.38 11.72
C GLY A 7 1.67 21.93 10.34
N HIS A 8 2.62 21.98 9.41
CA HIS A 8 2.36 22.26 8.01
C HIS A 8 1.20 21.40 7.51
N HIS A 9 0.18 21.99 6.89
CA HIS A 9 -0.65 21.47 5.79
C HIS A 9 -1.91 22.33 5.61
N PHE A 10 -1.73 23.50 4.99
CA PHE A 10 -2.56 23.95 3.86
C PHE A 10 -1.77 25.05 3.12
N CYS A 11 -0.64 24.64 2.53
CA CYS A 11 0.02 25.42 1.48
C CYS A 11 -0.12 24.58 0.21
N PRO A 12 -0.88 25.03 -0.81
CA PRO A 12 -0.95 24.28 -2.06
C PRO A 12 0.45 24.22 -2.69
N PRO A 13 0.86 23.07 -3.24
CA PRO A 13 2.16 22.94 -3.87
C PRO A 13 2.25 23.90 -5.06
N ARG A 14 3.19 24.85 -5.03
CA ARG A 14 3.54 25.68 -6.19
C ARG A 14 4.35 24.83 -7.17
N THR A 15 3.64 23.97 -7.91
CA THR A 15 4.17 23.34 -9.12
C THR A 15 3.76 24.16 -10.34
N VAL A 16 4.77 24.51 -11.12
CA VAL A 16 4.79 25.15 -12.45
C VAL A 16 3.45 25.12 -13.24
N LYS A 17 2.91 26.33 -13.50
CA LYS A 17 1.89 26.68 -14.53
C LYS A 17 0.62 25.80 -14.60
N GLN A 18 -0.13 25.68 -13.51
CA GLN A 18 -1.59 25.50 -13.56
C GLN A 18 -2.27 26.78 -13.09
N ASP A 19 -3.33 27.19 -13.78
CA ASP A 19 -3.98 28.48 -13.62
C ASP A 19 -4.45 28.69 -12.17
N THR A 20 -3.78 29.59 -11.45
CA THR A 20 -4.01 29.84 -10.02
C THR A 20 -5.45 30.29 -9.74
N PHE A 21 -6.11 30.89 -10.74
CA PHE A 21 -7.49 31.31 -10.67
C PHE A 21 -8.48 30.16 -10.89
N GLU A 22 -8.19 29.19 -11.76
CA GLU A 22 -9.04 28.00 -11.91
C GLU A 22 -9.06 27.17 -10.63
N THR A 23 -7.87 26.98 -10.04
CA THR A 23 -7.72 26.30 -8.75
C THR A 23 -8.54 27.02 -7.69
N TYR A 24 -8.41 28.35 -7.60
CA TYR A 24 -9.19 29.15 -6.66
C TYR A 24 -10.70 29.01 -6.87
N ALA A 25 -11.16 29.18 -8.11
CA ALA A 25 -12.57 29.10 -8.49
C ALA A 25 -13.20 27.75 -8.11
N SER A 26 -12.40 26.68 -8.06
CA SER A 26 -12.84 25.33 -7.73
C SER A 26 -13.02 25.05 -6.22
N LEU A 27 -12.40 25.83 -5.32
CA LEU A 27 -12.34 25.53 -3.88
C LEU A 27 -13.72 25.38 -3.24
N SER A 28 -14.60 26.38 -3.39
CA SER A 28 -15.99 26.29 -2.91
C SER A 28 -16.77 25.10 -3.48
N LYS A 29 -16.51 24.71 -4.74
CA LYS A 29 -17.19 23.59 -5.39
C LYS A 29 -16.76 22.28 -4.75
N PHE A 30 -15.46 22.13 -4.48
CA PHE A 30 -14.92 20.99 -3.76
C PHE A 30 -15.51 20.87 -2.36
N LEU A 31 -15.48 21.95 -1.57
CA LEU A 31 -16.05 21.98 -0.22
C LEU A 31 -17.55 21.62 -0.22
N CYS A 32 -18.34 22.23 -1.09
CA CYS A 32 -19.77 21.93 -1.19
C CYS A 32 -20.00 20.48 -1.61
N SER A 33 -19.28 19.98 -2.64
CA SER A 33 -19.42 18.60 -3.12
C SER A 33 -19.11 17.58 -2.02
N ASN A 34 -18.04 17.78 -1.26
CA ASN A 34 -17.67 16.87 -0.17
C ASN A 34 -18.71 16.92 0.96
N TYR A 35 -19.25 18.10 1.27
CA TYR A 35 -20.33 18.24 2.25
C TYR A 35 -21.58 17.48 1.83
N GLU A 36 -21.98 17.63 0.57
CA GLU A 36 -23.13 16.90 0.01
C GLU A 36 -22.91 15.38 0.04
N GLN A 37 -21.69 14.92 -0.29
CA GLN A 37 -21.35 13.51 -0.25
C GLN A 37 -21.38 12.95 1.17
N ALA A 38 -20.81 13.69 2.14
CA ALA A 38 -20.81 13.27 3.53
C ALA A 38 -22.24 13.18 4.09
N LEU A 39 -23.11 14.16 3.79
CA LEU A 39 -24.52 14.10 4.18
C LEU A 39 -25.25 12.90 3.56
N LYS A 40 -25.03 12.61 2.27
CA LYS A 40 -25.63 11.43 1.62
C LYS A 40 -25.20 10.12 2.27
N ILE A 41 -23.93 10.01 2.67
CA ILE A 41 -23.44 8.82 3.39
C ILE A 41 -24.12 8.71 4.76
N ILE A 42 -24.30 9.82 5.48
CA ILE A 42 -24.98 9.82 6.78
C ILE A 42 -26.46 9.42 6.63
N GLU A 43 -27.12 9.76 5.53
CA GLU A 43 -28.51 9.33 5.25
C GLU A 43 -28.65 7.80 5.18
N GLU A 44 -27.57 7.05 4.90
CA GLU A 44 -27.57 5.59 4.87
C GLU A 44 -27.54 4.94 6.27
N GLU A 45 -27.39 5.73 7.35
CA GLU A 45 -27.25 5.20 8.71
C GLU A 45 -28.38 4.25 9.17
N PRO A 46 -29.68 4.54 8.91
CA PRO A 46 -30.74 3.60 9.28
C PRO A 46 -30.61 2.23 8.59
N ILE A 47 -30.12 2.22 7.35
CA ILE A 47 -29.89 0.97 6.59
C ILE A 47 -28.77 0.19 7.25
N VAL A 48 -27.68 0.86 7.64
CA VAL A 48 -26.57 0.20 8.34
C VAL A 48 -27.00 -0.32 9.71
N GLN A 49 -27.82 0.41 10.45
CA GLN A 49 -28.39 -0.07 11.71
C GLN A 49 -29.26 -1.32 11.53
N GLN A 50 -30.07 -1.39 10.46
CA GLN A 50 -30.82 -2.60 10.13
C GLN A 50 -29.88 -3.78 9.81
N LEU A 51 -28.86 -3.56 8.98
CA LEU A 51 -27.89 -4.59 8.63
C LEU A 51 -27.06 -5.06 9.84
N MET A 52 -26.80 -4.18 10.82
CA MET A 52 -26.17 -4.54 12.08
C MET A 52 -27.05 -5.53 12.86
N LEU A 53 -28.36 -5.27 12.95
CA LEU A 53 -29.31 -6.19 13.59
C LEU A 53 -29.36 -7.56 12.88
N GLU A 54 -29.32 -7.57 11.55
CA GLU A 54 -29.29 -8.81 10.75
C GLU A 54 -27.99 -9.61 10.95
N GLN A 55 -26.90 -8.98 11.39
CA GLN A 55 -25.64 -9.62 11.71
C GLN A 55 -25.44 -9.87 13.21
N ASP A 56 -26.49 -9.72 14.03
CA ASP A 56 -26.46 -9.83 15.49
C ASP A 56 -25.44 -8.87 16.16
N VAL A 57 -25.16 -7.72 15.54
CA VAL A 57 -24.23 -6.70 16.05
C VAL A 57 -25.00 -5.68 16.89
N VAL A 58 -24.67 -5.59 18.18
CA VAL A 58 -25.39 -4.73 19.12
C VAL A 58 -24.94 -3.28 19.03
N ASP A 59 -23.62 -3.05 18.88
CA ASP A 59 -23.05 -1.72 18.81
C ASP A 59 -21.80 -1.65 17.92
N GLY A 60 -21.40 -0.42 17.59
CA GLY A 60 -20.19 -0.17 16.80
C GLY A 60 -18.88 -0.57 17.49
N ALA A 61 -18.87 -0.87 18.80
CA ALA A 61 -17.66 -1.30 19.49
C ALA A 61 -17.26 -2.73 19.08
N GLU A 62 -18.21 -3.55 18.62
CA GLU A 62 -17.90 -4.83 17.99
C GLU A 62 -17.07 -4.66 16.72
N PHE A 63 -17.37 -3.66 15.89
CA PHE A 63 -16.59 -3.35 14.70
C PHE A 63 -15.18 -2.84 15.04
N GLU A 64 -15.05 -2.00 16.07
CA GLU A 64 -13.73 -1.54 16.53
C GLU A 64 -12.87 -2.69 17.07
N ARG A 65 -13.46 -3.62 17.83
CA ARG A 65 -12.78 -4.84 18.27
C ARG A 65 -12.38 -5.70 17.08
N ALA A 66 -13.28 -5.90 16.12
CA ALA A 66 -13.01 -6.68 14.93
C ALA A 66 -11.87 -6.08 14.09
N LEU A 67 -11.81 -4.75 13.95
CA LEU A 67 -10.72 -4.04 13.28
C LEU A 67 -9.38 -4.18 14.03
N ALA A 68 -9.40 -4.13 15.36
CA ALA A 68 -8.20 -4.35 16.17
C ALA A 68 -7.67 -5.78 16.05
N ASP A 69 -8.57 -6.77 16.09
CA ASP A 69 -8.26 -8.19 15.87
C ASP A 69 -7.66 -8.43 14.48
N GLU A 70 -8.24 -7.84 13.42
CA GLU A 70 -7.72 -7.94 12.05
C GLU A 70 -6.30 -7.34 11.97
N LYS A 71 -6.07 -6.19 12.61
CA LYS A 71 -4.74 -5.57 12.66
C LYS A 71 -3.72 -6.44 13.38
N GLU A 72 -4.11 -7.06 14.49
CA GLU A 72 -3.23 -7.99 15.22
C GLU A 72 -2.87 -9.19 14.36
N TYR A 73 -3.87 -9.80 13.71
CA TYR A 73 -3.67 -10.89 12.74
C TYR A 73 -2.66 -10.50 11.65
N LEU A 74 -2.89 -9.40 10.94
CA LEU A 74 -2.01 -8.96 9.85
C LEU A 74 -0.58 -8.69 10.32
N THR A 75 -0.45 -8.10 11.51
CA THR A 75 0.85 -7.82 12.13
C THR A 75 1.56 -9.13 12.54
N GLY A 76 0.80 -10.09 13.07
CA GLY A 76 1.28 -11.42 13.42
C GLY A 76 1.78 -12.19 12.21
N LEU A 77 0.97 -12.26 11.15
CA LEU A 77 1.30 -12.89 9.88
C LEU A 77 2.59 -12.32 9.27
N TRP A 78 2.70 -10.98 9.21
CA TRP A 78 3.90 -10.32 8.74
C TRP A 78 5.13 -10.68 9.58
N LYS A 79 5.00 -10.67 10.92
CA LYS A 79 6.12 -11.03 11.82
C LYS A 79 6.54 -12.48 11.65
N THR A 80 5.60 -13.42 11.57
CA THR A 80 5.91 -14.85 11.41
C THR A 80 6.57 -15.11 10.07
N SER A 81 6.06 -14.51 8.98
CA SER A 81 6.65 -14.65 7.64
C SER A 81 8.12 -14.21 7.53
N LYS A 82 8.57 -13.31 8.41
CA LYS A 82 9.94 -12.76 8.43
C LYS A 82 10.89 -13.49 9.37
N LYS A 83 10.39 -14.28 10.31
CA LYS A 83 11.26 -14.95 11.30
C LYS A 83 11.80 -16.26 10.74
N PRO A 84 13.13 -16.43 10.66
CA PRO A 84 13.71 -17.77 10.51
C PRO A 84 13.53 -18.50 11.85
N GLY A 85 12.54 -19.39 11.91
CA GLY A 85 12.32 -20.27 13.05
C GLY A 85 13.20 -21.53 13.04
N GLU A 86 14.27 -21.57 12.24
CA GLU A 86 15.19 -22.70 12.21
C GLU A 86 16.09 -22.69 13.45
N THR A 87 15.95 -23.72 14.29
CA THR A 87 16.89 -24.03 15.37
C THR A 87 18.26 -24.39 14.79
N THR A 88 19.34 -24.20 15.55
CA THR A 88 20.69 -24.63 15.12
C THR A 88 20.73 -26.11 14.74
N GLU A 89 19.95 -26.97 15.42
CA GLU A 89 19.80 -28.41 15.10
C GLU A 89 19.13 -28.67 13.74
N THR A 90 18.04 -27.97 13.42
CA THR A 90 17.36 -28.11 12.11
C THR A 90 18.20 -27.56 10.96
N ARG A 91 18.96 -26.48 11.21
CA ARG A 91 19.96 -25.94 10.27
C ARG A 91 21.06 -26.95 10.02
N TYR A 92 21.59 -27.56 11.08
CA TYR A 92 22.60 -28.60 10.97
C TYR A 92 22.13 -29.80 10.15
N ALA A 93 20.94 -30.33 10.45
CA ALA A 93 20.36 -31.44 9.69
C ALA A 93 20.16 -31.09 8.21
N THR A 94 19.65 -29.89 7.92
CA THR A 94 19.48 -29.37 6.55
C THR A 94 20.81 -29.27 5.79
N CYS A 95 21.83 -28.67 6.42
CA CYS A 95 23.15 -28.55 5.82
C CYS A 95 23.80 -29.92 5.59
N LEU A 96 23.53 -30.89 6.47
CA LEU A 96 24.08 -32.23 6.40
C LEU A 96 23.47 -33.02 5.23
N GLU A 97 22.17 -32.92 4.99
CA GLU A 97 21.51 -33.45 3.79
C GLU A 97 22.10 -32.86 2.49
N ALA A 98 22.26 -31.53 2.46
CA ALA A 98 22.82 -30.84 1.31
C ALA A 98 24.27 -31.28 1.06
N PHE A 99 25.07 -31.44 2.13
CA PHE A 99 26.43 -31.96 2.04
C PHE A 99 26.47 -33.40 1.51
N ASN A 100 25.60 -34.29 2.00
CA ASN A 100 25.53 -35.67 1.52
C ASN A 100 25.15 -35.73 0.04
N THR A 101 24.21 -34.87 -0.40
CA THR A 101 23.84 -34.73 -1.81
C THR A 101 25.01 -34.24 -2.66
N LEU A 102 25.76 -33.23 -2.19
CA LEU A 102 26.96 -32.72 -2.87
C LEU A 102 28.09 -33.75 -2.93
N LYS A 103 28.27 -34.55 -1.87
CA LYS A 103 29.25 -35.65 -1.82
C LYS A 103 28.97 -36.68 -2.91
N LEU A 104 27.70 -37.07 -3.09
CA LEU A 104 27.29 -37.95 -4.18
C LEU A 104 27.59 -37.31 -5.55
N ARG A 105 27.22 -36.03 -5.73
CA ARG A 105 27.45 -35.29 -6.98
C ARG A 105 28.93 -35.17 -7.36
N VAL A 106 29.80 -34.93 -6.38
CA VAL A 106 31.26 -34.94 -6.59
C VAL A 106 31.73 -36.30 -7.08
N GLY A 107 31.19 -37.40 -6.53
CA GLY A 107 31.43 -38.76 -7.00
C GLY A 107 31.04 -38.96 -8.47
N GLU A 108 29.86 -38.49 -8.86
CA GLU A 108 29.37 -38.55 -10.25
C GLU A 108 30.25 -37.75 -11.21
N CYS A 109 30.55 -36.49 -10.88
CA CYS A 109 31.41 -35.62 -11.69
C CYS A 109 32.82 -36.21 -11.82
N ARG A 110 33.34 -36.82 -10.74
CA ARG A 110 34.64 -37.50 -10.75
C ARG A 110 34.62 -38.70 -11.68
N GLY A 111 33.57 -39.52 -11.62
CA GLY A 111 33.38 -40.65 -12.53
C GLY A 111 33.28 -40.21 -14.00
N ALA A 112 32.55 -39.13 -14.28
CA ALA A 112 32.43 -38.57 -15.63
C ALA A 112 33.77 -38.03 -16.16
N ALA A 113 34.50 -37.27 -15.35
CA ALA A 113 35.83 -36.77 -15.70
C ALA A 113 36.83 -37.92 -15.93
N HIS A 114 36.79 -38.97 -15.10
CA HIS A 114 37.63 -40.16 -15.27
C HIS A 114 37.33 -40.91 -16.58
N ARG A 115 36.05 -41.11 -16.92
CA ARG A 115 35.65 -41.75 -18.19
C ARG A 115 36.15 -40.97 -19.40
N LEU A 116 35.98 -39.65 -19.39
CA LEU A 116 36.45 -38.79 -20.48
C LEU A 116 37.98 -38.69 -20.53
N ARG A 117 38.68 -38.86 -19.40
CA ARG A 117 40.15 -38.97 -19.36
C ARG A 117 40.67 -40.30 -19.91
N ALA A 118 39.91 -41.38 -19.82
CA ALA A 118 40.30 -42.68 -20.38
C ALA A 118 40.01 -42.82 -21.88
N ASP A 119 39.20 -41.94 -22.46
CA ASP A 119 38.86 -41.94 -23.89
C ASP A 119 39.80 -41.02 -24.69
N ASP A 120 40.72 -41.60 -25.46
CA ASP A 120 41.66 -40.87 -26.31
C ASP A 120 40.99 -40.19 -27.52
N SER A 121 39.75 -40.56 -27.84
CA SER A 121 38.94 -39.94 -28.90
C SER A 121 38.17 -38.69 -28.42
N ALA A 122 38.14 -38.41 -27.11
CA ALA A 122 37.31 -37.36 -26.56
C ALA A 122 37.85 -35.96 -26.87
N PHE A 123 37.06 -35.15 -27.59
CA PHE A 123 37.35 -33.76 -27.96
C PHE A 123 37.69 -32.90 -26.72
N THR A 124 38.75 -32.09 -26.81
CA THR A 124 39.30 -31.28 -25.69
C THR A 124 38.28 -30.44 -24.89
N PRO A 125 37.25 -29.81 -25.49
CA PRO A 125 36.26 -29.02 -24.75
C PRO A 125 35.36 -29.85 -23.82
N GLY A 126 35.08 -31.11 -24.18
CA GLY A 126 34.26 -32.01 -23.36
C GLY A 126 34.97 -32.41 -22.05
N ARG A 127 36.29 -32.67 -22.13
CA ARG A 127 37.15 -32.88 -20.96
C ARG A 127 37.21 -31.63 -20.08
N THR A 128 37.50 -30.46 -20.67
CA THR A 128 37.58 -29.20 -19.93
C THR A 128 36.28 -28.89 -19.20
N LYS A 129 35.12 -29.10 -19.84
CA LYS A 129 33.81 -28.89 -19.21
C LYS A 129 33.58 -29.82 -18.01
N ALA A 130 33.91 -31.11 -18.14
CA ALA A 130 33.76 -32.07 -17.04
C ALA A 130 34.69 -31.79 -15.86
N GLU A 131 35.91 -31.34 -16.13
CA GLU A 131 36.88 -30.93 -15.10
C GLU A 131 36.44 -29.65 -14.37
N ILE A 132 35.92 -28.66 -15.10
CA ILE A 132 35.34 -27.44 -14.53
C ILE A 132 34.14 -27.79 -13.63
N GLN A 133 33.26 -28.69 -14.08
CA GLN A 133 32.12 -29.16 -13.28
C GLN A 133 32.56 -29.88 -12.01
N LEU A 134 33.57 -30.75 -12.10
CA LEU A 134 34.15 -31.42 -10.93
C LEU A 134 34.72 -30.41 -9.93
N ARG A 135 35.52 -29.44 -10.40
CA ARG A 135 36.09 -28.39 -9.55
C ARG A 135 35.00 -27.60 -8.83
N HIS A 136 33.97 -27.14 -9.56
CA HIS A 136 32.86 -26.41 -8.94
C HIS A 136 32.06 -27.24 -7.94
N ALA A 137 31.84 -28.53 -8.21
CA ALA A 137 31.18 -29.43 -7.27
C ALA A 137 32.01 -29.62 -5.99
N GLN A 138 33.34 -29.78 -6.12
CA GLN A 138 34.25 -29.88 -4.98
C GLN A 138 34.29 -28.59 -4.16
N GLU A 139 34.35 -27.43 -4.80
CA GLU A 139 34.30 -26.13 -4.11
C GLU A 139 32.98 -25.94 -3.35
N LYS A 140 31.84 -26.32 -3.94
CA LYS A 140 30.53 -26.29 -3.26
C LYS A 140 30.50 -27.23 -2.05
N MET A 141 31.02 -28.45 -2.19
CA MET A 141 31.10 -29.41 -1.09
C MET A 141 32.02 -28.92 0.03
N ALA A 142 33.17 -28.32 -0.29
CA ALA A 142 34.09 -27.77 0.70
C ALA A 142 33.46 -26.60 1.48
N ARG A 143 32.74 -25.70 0.78
CA ARG A 143 31.98 -24.63 1.44
C ARG A 143 30.91 -25.19 2.38
N ALA A 144 30.16 -26.21 1.94
CA ALA A 144 29.16 -26.85 2.79
C ALA A 144 29.79 -27.55 4.01
N ALA A 145 30.97 -28.17 3.85
CA ALA A 145 31.72 -28.78 4.95
C ALA A 145 32.13 -27.74 6.01
N ALA A 146 32.64 -26.58 5.59
CA ALA A 146 33.03 -25.51 6.51
C ALA A 146 31.84 -24.96 7.32
N VAL A 147 30.65 -24.85 6.70
CA VAL A 147 29.42 -24.47 7.40
C VAL A 147 29.02 -25.53 8.42
N LEU A 148 29.12 -26.82 8.06
CA LEU A 148 28.83 -27.92 8.99
C LEU A 148 29.77 -27.94 10.17
N GLU A 149 31.08 -27.77 9.96
CA GLU A 149 32.07 -27.73 11.04
C GLU A 149 31.78 -26.60 12.04
N GLY A 150 31.34 -25.44 11.56
CA GLY A 150 30.87 -24.34 12.42
C GLY A 150 29.65 -24.70 13.25
N LEU A 151 28.64 -25.35 12.64
CA LEU A 151 27.44 -25.79 13.33
C LEU A 151 27.70 -26.95 14.31
N GLU A 152 28.64 -27.84 13.98
CA GLU A 152 29.10 -28.94 14.85
C GLU A 152 29.74 -28.39 16.10
N LEU A 153 30.54 -27.32 15.98
CA LEU A 153 31.15 -26.63 17.11
C LEU A 153 30.10 -25.91 17.98
N GLU A 154 29.11 -25.26 17.37
CA GLU A 154 28.01 -24.59 18.08
C GLU A 154 27.13 -25.59 18.86
N LEU A 155 26.85 -26.75 18.29
CA LEU A 155 26.03 -27.80 18.89
C LEU A 155 26.81 -28.75 19.82
N GLY A 156 28.14 -28.65 19.87
CA GLY A 156 29.00 -29.57 20.62
C GLY A 156 29.00 -31.01 20.07
N VAL A 157 28.76 -31.16 18.76
CA VAL A 157 28.74 -32.45 18.07
C VAL A 157 30.18 -32.90 17.80
N LEU A 158 30.63 -33.94 18.51
CA LEU A 158 31.97 -34.50 18.36
C LEU A 158 32.11 -35.42 17.13
N GLU A 159 31.04 -36.14 16.79
CA GLU A 159 30.98 -37.01 15.62
C GLU A 159 29.78 -36.61 14.75
N ARG A 160 30.04 -36.37 13.47
CA ARG A 160 29.03 -35.97 12.50
C ARG A 160 27.87 -36.95 12.49
N TRP A 161 26.65 -36.44 12.54
CA TRP A 161 25.46 -37.29 12.53
C TRP A 161 25.41 -38.17 11.27
N THR A 162 24.92 -39.40 11.44
CA THR A 162 24.65 -40.34 10.36
C THR A 162 23.14 -40.40 10.10
N GLU A 163 22.74 -40.98 8.97
CA GLU A 163 21.33 -41.13 8.60
C GLU A 163 20.53 -41.98 9.61
N GLU A 164 21.21 -42.78 10.43
CA GLU A 164 20.61 -43.63 11.48
C GLU A 164 20.51 -42.93 12.84
N ASN A 165 21.10 -41.74 13.00
CA ASN A 165 21.10 -41.04 14.28
C ASN A 165 19.68 -40.51 14.62
N PRO A 166 19.09 -40.85 15.77
CA PRO A 166 17.75 -40.40 16.14
C PRO A 166 17.62 -38.88 16.23
N GLN A 167 18.67 -38.15 16.62
CA GLN A 167 18.68 -36.69 16.66
C GLN A 167 18.62 -36.10 15.25
N PHE A 168 19.32 -36.70 14.28
CA PHE A 168 19.26 -36.30 12.88
C PHE A 168 17.87 -36.55 12.29
N VAL A 169 17.28 -37.71 12.54
CA VAL A 169 15.92 -38.02 12.07
C VAL A 169 14.88 -37.06 12.66
N ALA A 170 14.97 -36.76 13.96
CA ALA A 170 14.09 -35.80 14.62
C ALA A 170 14.25 -34.37 14.05
N ALA A 171 15.49 -33.90 13.91
CA ALA A 171 15.80 -32.59 13.35
C ALA A 171 15.38 -32.47 11.88
N GLN A 172 15.54 -33.52 11.08
CA GLN A 172 15.07 -33.59 9.70
C GLN A 172 13.53 -33.49 9.63
N LYS A 173 12.82 -34.21 10.50
CA LYS A 173 11.35 -34.12 10.59
C LYS A 173 10.92 -32.69 10.92
N GLN A 174 11.53 -32.09 11.94
CA GLN A 174 11.24 -30.72 12.36
C GLN A 174 11.58 -29.70 11.26
N ALA A 175 12.68 -29.87 10.53
CA ALA A 175 13.04 -29.01 9.41
C ALA A 175 12.01 -29.06 8.28
N ARG A 176 11.47 -30.25 7.97
CA ARG A 176 10.40 -30.41 6.96
C ARG A 176 9.10 -29.76 7.40
N GLU A 177 8.68 -29.97 8.65
CA GLU A 177 7.50 -29.32 9.24
C GLU A 177 7.64 -27.79 9.25
N PHE A 178 8.84 -27.29 9.59
CA PHE A 178 9.12 -25.86 9.58
C PHE A 178 9.09 -25.26 8.18
N ARG A 179 9.74 -25.90 7.18
CA ARG A 179 9.68 -25.44 5.78
C ARG A 179 8.25 -25.42 5.25
N TYR A 180 7.44 -26.39 5.64
CA TYR A 180 6.02 -26.42 5.31
C TYR A 180 5.27 -25.23 5.92
N GLN A 181 5.45 -24.97 7.22
CA GLN A 181 4.84 -23.81 7.89
C GLN A 181 5.29 -22.48 7.27
N GLN A 182 6.59 -22.33 6.97
CA GLN A 182 7.10 -21.12 6.33
C GLN A 182 6.54 -20.93 4.92
N ALA A 183 6.42 -22.01 4.14
CA ALA A 183 5.81 -21.95 2.82
C ALA A 183 4.32 -21.59 2.91
N LEU A 184 3.62 -22.11 3.91
CA LEU A 184 2.23 -21.79 4.22
C LEU A 184 2.06 -20.31 4.61
N ASP A 185 2.80 -19.82 5.61
CA ASP A 185 2.72 -18.42 6.08
C ASP A 185 3.07 -17.44 4.97
N ARG A 186 4.07 -17.78 4.14
CA ARG A 186 4.46 -16.94 2.99
C ARG A 186 3.37 -16.94 1.93
N LEU A 187 2.76 -18.09 1.64
CA LEU A 187 1.67 -18.17 0.69
C LEU A 187 0.44 -17.40 1.19
N GLU A 188 0.08 -17.54 2.47
CA GLU A 188 -1.01 -16.81 3.12
C GLU A 188 -0.83 -15.30 3.00
N LEU A 189 0.34 -14.77 3.36
CA LEU A 189 0.66 -13.35 3.17
C LEU A 189 0.54 -12.94 1.69
N LEU A 190 1.02 -13.78 0.77
CA LEU A 190 0.95 -13.53 -0.66
C LEU A 190 -0.49 -13.57 -1.22
N VAL A 191 -1.42 -14.26 -0.56
CA VAL A 191 -2.84 -14.23 -0.94
C VAL A 191 -3.52 -13.01 -0.32
N VAL A 192 -3.28 -12.75 0.97
CA VAL A 192 -3.87 -11.61 1.68
C VAL A 192 -3.51 -10.27 1.02
N GLU A 193 -2.24 -9.97 0.72
CA GLU A 193 -1.92 -8.67 0.09
C GLU A 193 -2.48 -8.58 -1.35
N ARG A 194 -2.70 -9.71 -2.05
CA ARG A 194 -3.35 -9.72 -3.38
C ARG A 194 -4.83 -9.36 -3.25
N LEU A 195 -5.54 -9.91 -2.26
CA LEU A 195 -6.94 -9.57 -2.00
C LEU A 195 -7.12 -8.08 -1.66
N PHE A 196 -6.19 -7.50 -0.89
CA PHE A 196 -6.19 -6.06 -0.62
C PHE A 196 -5.92 -5.23 -1.88
N GLU A 197 -5.03 -5.67 -2.77
CA GLU A 197 -4.81 -5.00 -4.06
C GLU A 197 -6.04 -5.08 -4.97
N LEU A 198 -6.72 -6.23 -5.05
CA LEU A 198 -7.97 -6.39 -5.80
C LEU A 198 -9.05 -5.42 -5.29
N THR A 199 -9.17 -5.29 -3.97
CA THR A 199 -10.09 -4.33 -3.35
C THR A 199 -9.78 -2.88 -3.77
N LYS A 200 -8.50 -2.53 -3.93
CA LYS A 200 -8.07 -1.20 -4.38
C LYS A 200 -8.33 -0.94 -5.86
N VAL A 201 -8.24 -1.95 -6.73
CA VAL A 201 -8.59 -1.79 -8.16
C VAL A 201 -10.03 -1.34 -8.33
N ASN A 202 -10.93 -1.91 -7.52
CA ASN A 202 -12.36 -1.62 -7.58
C ASN A 202 -12.75 -0.31 -6.87
N GLN A 203 -11.78 0.43 -6.32
CA GLN A 203 -12.05 1.69 -5.64
C GLN A 203 -12.24 2.83 -6.65
N SER A 204 -13.45 3.40 -6.67
CA SER A 204 -13.81 4.57 -7.48
C SER A 204 -12.91 5.78 -7.17
N GLY A 205 -12.49 6.53 -8.19
CA GLY A 205 -11.68 7.74 -8.04
C GLY A 205 -10.17 7.53 -8.26
N THR A 206 -9.75 6.34 -8.68
CA THR A 206 -8.36 6.07 -9.07
C THR A 206 -8.10 6.58 -10.50
N GLY A 207 -7.23 7.58 -10.63
CA GLY A 207 -6.79 8.08 -11.94
C GLY A 207 -6.13 6.98 -12.77
N TYR A 208 -6.11 7.14 -14.10
CA TYR A 208 -5.58 6.14 -15.05
C TYR A 208 -4.21 5.58 -14.63
N LYS A 209 -3.25 6.48 -14.31
CA LYS A 209 -1.90 6.09 -13.85
C LYS A 209 -1.92 5.19 -12.61
N MET A 210 -2.77 5.50 -11.63
CA MET A 210 -2.90 4.68 -10.41
C MET A 210 -3.43 3.29 -10.75
N ARG A 211 -4.45 3.20 -11.61
CA ARG A 211 -4.99 1.90 -12.07
C ARG A 211 -3.93 1.07 -12.79
N THR A 212 -3.10 1.68 -13.63
CA THR A 212 -1.97 0.99 -14.28
C THR A 212 -0.97 0.43 -13.27
N HIS A 213 -0.61 1.21 -12.23
CA HIS A 213 0.29 0.73 -11.18
C HIS A 213 -0.32 -0.43 -10.37
N ILE A 214 -1.60 -0.37 -10.02
CA ILE A 214 -2.26 -1.47 -9.30
C ILE A 214 -2.33 -2.72 -10.19
N ALA A 215 -2.61 -2.59 -11.49
CA ALA A 215 -2.61 -3.71 -12.42
C ALA A 215 -1.23 -4.38 -12.53
N LYS A 216 -0.15 -3.60 -12.62
CA LYS A 216 1.23 -4.12 -12.61
C LYS A 216 1.56 -4.84 -11.30
N ALA A 217 1.16 -4.27 -10.16
CA ALA A 217 1.32 -4.90 -8.85
C ALA A 217 0.59 -6.26 -8.77
N LEU A 218 -0.66 -6.32 -9.24
CA LEU A 218 -1.45 -7.55 -9.28
C LEU A 218 -0.84 -8.64 -10.16
N GLN A 219 -0.23 -8.28 -11.30
CA GLN A 219 0.48 -9.24 -12.16
C GLN A 219 1.71 -9.81 -11.46
N ALA A 220 2.54 -8.93 -10.89
CA ALA A 220 3.72 -9.34 -10.13
C ALA A 220 3.34 -10.23 -8.94
N ARG A 221 2.27 -9.86 -8.23
CA ARG A 221 1.71 -10.64 -7.11
C ARG A 221 1.17 -11.98 -7.53
N SER A 222 0.41 -12.03 -8.62
CA SER A 222 -0.10 -13.30 -9.14
C SER A 222 1.06 -14.25 -9.47
N LYS A 223 2.14 -13.76 -10.09
CA LYS A 223 3.37 -14.56 -10.33
C LYS A 223 4.05 -15.01 -9.02
N ALA A 224 4.08 -14.15 -8.00
CA ALA A 224 4.63 -14.51 -6.69
C ALA A 224 3.78 -15.60 -6.00
N VAL A 225 2.45 -15.51 -6.08
CA VAL A 225 1.53 -16.54 -5.57
C VAL A 225 1.76 -17.87 -6.28
N ARG A 226 1.91 -17.92 -7.61
CA ARG A 226 2.24 -19.18 -8.33
C ARG A 226 3.51 -19.83 -7.78
N SER A 227 4.59 -19.05 -7.70
CA SER A 227 5.86 -19.53 -7.14
C SER A 227 5.74 -20.00 -5.68
N ALA A 228 4.85 -19.37 -4.89
CA ALA A 228 4.63 -19.74 -3.50
C ALA A 228 3.79 -21.02 -3.37
N VAL A 229 2.80 -21.22 -4.24
CA VAL A 229 2.05 -22.48 -4.34
C VAL A 229 2.99 -23.63 -4.71
N ASP A 230 3.91 -23.43 -5.65
CA ASP A 230 4.91 -24.46 -6.00
C ASP A 230 5.78 -24.85 -4.80
N ARG A 231 6.26 -23.85 -4.04
CA ARG A 231 7.04 -24.08 -2.81
C ARG A 231 6.22 -24.77 -1.74
N TYR A 232 4.96 -24.36 -1.55
CA TYR A 232 4.03 -25.02 -0.63
C TYR A 232 3.85 -26.49 -1.02
N ASN A 233 3.55 -26.77 -2.29
CA ASN A 233 3.31 -28.13 -2.78
C ASN A 233 4.55 -29.02 -2.62
N ALA A 234 5.74 -28.48 -2.87
CA ALA A 234 7.00 -29.17 -2.62
C ALA A 234 7.22 -29.47 -1.13
N ALA A 235 6.96 -28.51 -0.24
CA ALA A 235 7.10 -28.71 1.20
C ALA A 235 6.03 -29.65 1.77
N ALA A 236 4.79 -29.54 1.28
CA ALA A 236 3.65 -30.39 1.63
C ALA A 236 3.92 -31.87 1.33
N ALA A 237 4.55 -32.16 0.19
CA ALA A 237 4.97 -33.51 -0.19
C ALA A 237 6.10 -34.07 0.69
N ALA A 238 6.93 -33.20 1.28
CA ALA A 238 8.07 -33.60 2.10
C ALA A 238 7.72 -33.92 3.56
N VAL A 239 6.60 -33.39 4.08
CA VAL A 239 6.09 -33.67 5.43
C VAL A 239 5.50 -35.09 5.51
N ILE A 240 5.56 -35.72 6.69
CA ILE A 240 5.03 -37.07 6.92
C ILE A 240 3.95 -37.00 8.02
N PRO A 241 2.68 -37.34 7.73
CA PRO A 241 2.15 -37.74 6.41
C PRO A 241 2.11 -36.57 5.40
N PRO A 242 2.22 -36.86 4.08
CA PRO A 242 2.12 -35.84 3.04
C PRO A 242 0.82 -35.05 3.13
N LYS A 243 0.90 -33.73 2.91
CA LYS A 243 -0.26 -32.83 2.88
C LYS A 243 -0.81 -32.73 1.45
N ALA A 244 -2.10 -32.44 1.33
CA ALA A 244 -2.74 -32.27 0.04
C ALA A 244 -2.12 -31.09 -0.74
N PRO A 245 -1.82 -31.25 -2.04
CA PRO A 245 -1.35 -30.14 -2.86
C PRO A 245 -2.49 -29.17 -3.16
N LEU A 246 -2.11 -27.92 -3.44
CA LEU A 246 -3.01 -26.85 -3.84
C LEU A 246 -3.03 -26.69 -5.34
N ASN A 247 -4.22 -26.44 -5.87
CA ASN A 247 -4.40 -25.96 -7.23
C ASN A 247 -4.27 -24.44 -7.24
N ILE A 248 -3.42 -23.91 -8.12
CA ILE A 248 -3.22 -22.47 -8.29
C ILE A 248 -4.49 -21.74 -8.72
N ASP A 249 -5.32 -22.37 -9.56
CA ASP A 249 -6.53 -21.73 -10.09
C ASP A 249 -7.52 -21.46 -8.95
N GLN A 250 -7.70 -22.44 -8.05
CA GLN A 250 -8.49 -22.29 -6.83
C GLN A 250 -7.94 -21.18 -5.92
N VAL A 251 -6.61 -21.09 -5.77
CA VAL A 251 -5.96 -20.05 -4.97
C VAL A 251 -6.20 -18.64 -5.54
N LEU A 252 -6.28 -18.52 -6.87
CA LEU A 252 -6.51 -17.25 -7.53
C LEU A 252 -7.99 -16.85 -7.61
N GLU A 253 -8.90 -17.83 -7.56
CA GLU A 253 -10.36 -17.65 -7.54
C GLU A 253 -10.89 -17.10 -6.21
N TYR A 254 -10.15 -17.22 -5.12
CA TYR A 254 -10.59 -16.69 -3.83
C TYR A 254 -10.85 -15.18 -3.89
N ALA A 255 -12.05 -14.80 -3.48
CA ALA A 255 -12.51 -13.41 -3.41
C ALA A 255 -12.37 -12.85 -1.99
N PHE A 256 -12.46 -13.70 -0.98
CA PHE A 256 -12.36 -13.31 0.43
C PHE A 256 -11.26 -14.10 1.16
N VAL A 257 -10.76 -13.49 2.24
CA VAL A 257 -9.75 -14.13 3.10
C VAL A 257 -10.31 -15.44 3.68
N ALA A 258 -11.58 -15.46 4.10
CA ALA A 258 -12.24 -16.64 4.66
C ALA A 258 -12.38 -17.82 3.68
N ASP A 259 -12.35 -17.56 2.36
CA ASP A 259 -12.44 -18.63 1.36
C ASP A 259 -11.13 -19.43 1.28
N PHE A 260 -10.03 -18.88 1.81
CA PHE A 260 -8.73 -19.51 1.77
C PHE A 260 -8.64 -20.66 2.80
N ASP A 261 -9.04 -21.88 2.39
CA ASP A 261 -9.08 -23.09 3.24
C ASP A 261 -7.78 -23.37 4.03
N LEU A 262 -6.64 -22.89 3.54
CA LEU A 262 -5.33 -23.02 4.19
C LEU A 262 -5.22 -22.25 5.50
N LEU A 263 -6.00 -21.19 5.68
CA LEU A 263 -6.05 -20.43 6.93
C LEU A 263 -6.49 -21.30 8.11
N ARG A 264 -7.30 -22.33 7.86
CA ARG A 264 -7.73 -23.28 8.91
C ARG A 264 -6.57 -24.07 9.54
N HIS A 265 -5.45 -24.15 8.82
CA HIS A 265 -4.28 -24.90 9.26
C HIS A 265 -3.08 -23.99 9.54
N SER A 266 -3.25 -22.68 9.38
CA SER A 266 -2.22 -21.72 9.73
C SER A 266 -2.17 -21.50 11.24
N ILE A 267 -1.08 -20.91 11.71
CA ILE A 267 -0.92 -20.54 13.13
C ILE A 267 -1.96 -19.47 13.53
N HIS A 268 -2.54 -18.80 12.55
CA HIS A 268 -3.38 -17.63 12.71
C HIS A 268 -4.81 -17.90 12.20
N ASP A 269 -5.46 -18.95 12.69
CA ASP A 269 -6.82 -19.32 12.27
C ASP A 269 -7.82 -18.15 12.41
N VAL A 270 -8.54 -17.89 11.31
CA VAL A 270 -9.50 -16.77 11.18
C VAL A 270 -10.95 -17.24 10.99
N GLU A 271 -11.23 -18.54 10.95
CA GLU A 271 -12.56 -19.09 10.64
C GLU A 271 -13.61 -18.68 11.68
N GLY A 272 -13.20 -18.43 12.92
CA GLY A 272 -14.06 -17.93 14.00
C GLY A 272 -14.13 -16.40 14.11
N LYS A 273 -13.41 -15.64 13.28
CA LYS A 273 -13.31 -14.19 13.41
C LYS A 273 -14.45 -13.50 12.65
N ALA A 274 -15.19 -12.61 13.32
CA ALA A 274 -16.31 -11.91 12.69
C ALA A 274 -15.89 -11.10 11.45
N TRP A 275 -14.72 -10.46 11.47
CA TRP A 275 -14.20 -9.65 10.36
C TRP A 275 -13.84 -10.46 9.09
N SER A 276 -13.68 -11.78 9.18
CA SER A 276 -13.40 -12.63 8.01
C SER A 276 -14.66 -12.94 7.20
N ARG A 277 -15.85 -12.82 7.81
CA ARG A 277 -17.15 -13.07 7.17
C ARG A 277 -17.52 -11.92 6.21
N PRO A 278 -17.79 -12.18 4.92
CA PRO A 278 -18.07 -11.13 3.93
C PRO A 278 -19.23 -10.21 4.30
N ALA A 279 -20.33 -10.77 4.80
CA ALA A 279 -21.51 -10.00 5.23
C ALA A 279 -21.16 -9.02 6.36
N PHE A 280 -20.54 -9.53 7.44
CA PHE A 280 -20.08 -8.69 8.55
C PHE A 280 -19.08 -7.61 8.09
N ARG A 281 -18.13 -7.96 7.21
CA ARG A 281 -17.14 -7.04 6.65
C ARG A 281 -17.79 -5.91 5.85
N SER A 282 -18.82 -6.22 5.06
CA SER A 282 -19.59 -5.25 4.29
C SER A 282 -20.28 -4.24 5.21
N VAL A 283 -20.96 -4.72 6.26
CA VAL A 283 -21.62 -3.85 7.26
C VAL A 283 -20.59 -3.00 8.01
N MET A 284 -19.49 -3.61 8.45
CA MET A 284 -18.39 -2.92 9.12
C MET A 284 -17.81 -1.78 8.28
N ASN A 285 -17.60 -1.99 6.98
CA ASN A 285 -17.11 -0.97 6.06
C ASN A 285 -18.11 0.19 5.92
N ARG A 286 -19.40 -0.10 5.81
CA ARG A 286 -20.46 0.94 5.75
C ARG A 286 -20.55 1.73 7.05
N TYR A 287 -20.48 1.04 8.20
CA TYR A 287 -20.43 1.68 9.52
C TYR A 287 -19.25 2.67 9.61
N PHE A 288 -18.03 2.22 9.30
CA PHE A 288 -16.86 3.11 9.35
C PHE A 288 -16.95 4.26 8.35
N ARG A 289 -17.55 4.03 7.17
CA ARG A 289 -17.81 5.09 6.19
C ARG A 289 -18.73 6.18 6.75
N ILE A 290 -19.78 5.81 7.49
CA ILE A 290 -20.66 6.75 8.19
C ILE A 290 -19.91 7.49 9.30
N GLN A 291 -19.09 6.80 10.10
CA GLN A 291 -18.28 7.45 11.14
C GLN A 291 -17.32 8.48 10.53
N ARG A 292 -16.63 8.12 9.43
CA ARG A 292 -15.77 9.05 8.70
C ARG A 292 -16.55 10.22 8.10
N ALA A 293 -17.78 10.01 7.60
CA ALA A 293 -18.62 11.09 7.09
C ALA A 293 -19.01 12.10 8.19
N HIS A 294 -19.32 11.63 9.40
CA HIS A 294 -19.56 12.50 10.56
C HIS A 294 -18.34 13.34 10.94
N GLU A 295 -17.15 12.74 10.92
CA GLU A 295 -15.90 13.47 11.14
C GLU A 295 -15.62 14.47 10.01
N GLU A 296 -15.88 14.09 8.77
CA GLU A 296 -15.70 14.95 7.61
C GLU A 296 -16.63 16.17 7.65
N ILE A 297 -17.89 16.04 8.11
CA ILE A 297 -18.76 17.20 8.33
C ILE A 297 -18.15 18.17 9.35
N LYS A 298 -17.68 17.66 10.50
CA LYS A 298 -17.03 18.51 11.52
C LYS A 298 -15.80 19.23 10.96
N ARG A 299 -15.02 18.54 10.14
CA ARG A 299 -13.85 19.12 9.47
C ARG A 299 -14.27 20.19 8.45
N LEU A 300 -15.24 19.89 7.61
CA LEU A 300 -15.74 20.81 6.59
C LEU A 300 -16.38 22.06 7.20
N ASP A 301 -17.08 21.94 8.33
CA ASP A 301 -17.61 23.09 9.07
C ASP A 301 -16.49 24.07 9.44
N ILE A 302 -15.35 23.55 9.91
CA ILE A 302 -14.16 24.34 10.24
C ILE A 302 -13.51 24.90 8.97
N GLU A 303 -13.35 24.08 7.93
CA GLU A 303 -12.71 24.50 6.67
C GLU A 303 -13.52 25.57 5.93
N ILE A 304 -14.85 25.45 5.89
CA ILE A 304 -15.75 26.45 5.32
C ILE A 304 -15.60 27.77 6.08
N GLN A 305 -15.64 27.74 7.41
CA GLN A 305 -15.46 28.96 8.20
C GLN A 305 -14.09 29.58 7.99
N ARG A 306 -13.02 28.78 7.93
CA ARG A 306 -11.66 29.24 7.62
C ARG A 306 -11.58 29.86 6.23
N PHE A 307 -12.23 29.25 5.25
CA PHE A 307 -12.24 29.74 3.88
C PHE A 307 -12.94 31.10 3.78
N VAL A 308 -14.09 31.26 4.44
CA VAL A 308 -14.79 32.56 4.54
C VAL A 308 -13.93 33.62 5.23
N THR A 309 -13.30 33.26 6.35
CA THR A 309 -12.39 34.16 7.08
C THR A 309 -11.24 34.61 6.20
N TRP A 310 -10.62 33.67 5.49
CA TRP A 310 -9.49 33.95 4.62
C TRP A 310 -9.86 34.86 3.44
N MET A 311 -11.04 34.68 2.82
CA MET A 311 -11.52 35.59 1.76
C MET A 311 -11.66 37.02 2.30
N GLN A 312 -12.21 37.19 3.51
CA GLN A 312 -12.33 38.50 4.13
C GLN A 312 -10.96 39.12 4.45
N ASP A 313 -10.07 38.35 5.06
CA ASP A 313 -8.75 38.81 5.49
C ASP A 313 -7.87 39.16 4.28
N GLU A 314 -7.87 38.34 3.23
CA GLU A 314 -7.15 38.64 1.98
C GLU A 314 -7.69 39.92 1.34
N ARG A 315 -9.02 40.08 1.28
CA ARG A 315 -9.64 41.30 0.75
C ARG A 315 -9.24 42.54 1.55
N ALA A 316 -9.26 42.45 2.89
CA ALA A 316 -8.86 43.55 3.76
C ALA A 316 -7.38 43.90 3.60
N PHE A 317 -6.51 42.89 3.51
CA PHE A 317 -5.09 43.05 3.27
C PHE A 317 -4.81 43.76 1.94
N LEU A 318 -5.43 43.30 0.85
CA LEU A 318 -5.23 43.90 -0.48
C LEU A 318 -5.72 45.36 -0.52
N LEU A 319 -6.84 45.66 0.15
CA LEU A 319 -7.34 47.04 0.30
C LEU A 319 -6.35 47.93 1.07
N ALA A 320 -5.81 47.44 2.19
CA ALA A 320 -4.86 48.18 3.00
C ALA A 320 -3.56 48.46 2.23
N ARG A 321 -3.05 47.47 1.48
CA ARG A 321 -1.84 47.62 0.65
C ARG A 321 -2.06 48.58 -0.52
N GLU A 322 -3.19 48.49 -1.21
CA GLU A 322 -3.58 49.45 -2.25
C GLU A 322 -3.64 50.88 -1.70
N ALA A 323 -4.21 51.07 -0.51
CA ALA A 323 -4.30 52.38 0.14
C ALA A 323 -2.92 52.94 0.55
N ALA A 324 -2.05 52.09 1.10
CA ALA A 324 -0.70 52.49 1.53
C ALA A 324 0.17 52.97 0.36
N LEU A 325 0.08 52.31 -0.80
CA LEU A 325 0.83 52.69 -2.00
C LEU A 325 0.31 53.99 -2.64
N ARG A 326 -0.98 54.33 -2.45
CA ARG A 326 -1.53 55.61 -2.93
C ARG A 326 -1.07 56.83 -2.14
N VAL A 327 -0.41 56.65 -1.00
CA VAL A 327 0.16 57.76 -0.22
C VAL A 327 1.42 58.25 -0.92
N THR A 328 1.40 59.50 -1.39
CA THR A 328 2.52 60.14 -2.12
C THR A 328 3.36 61.07 -1.24
N VAL A 329 2.97 61.29 0.02
CA VAL A 329 3.65 62.23 0.92
C VAL A 329 5.04 61.70 1.27
N GLY A 330 6.07 62.50 1.01
CA GLY A 330 7.46 62.19 1.38
C GLY A 330 8.21 61.27 0.41
N LYS A 331 7.64 60.96 -0.76
CA LYS A 331 8.26 60.10 -1.79
C LYS A 331 8.79 60.90 -2.97
N SER A 332 9.81 60.37 -3.63
CA SER A 332 10.35 60.89 -4.90
C SER A 332 9.40 60.62 -6.08
N GLU A 333 9.56 61.33 -7.20
CA GLU A 333 8.71 61.14 -8.39
C GLU A 333 8.79 59.72 -8.95
N ASP A 334 9.98 59.11 -8.97
CA ASP A 334 10.20 57.73 -9.43
C ASP A 334 9.50 56.70 -8.53
N GLU A 335 9.56 56.89 -7.20
CA GLU A 335 8.85 56.04 -6.24
C GLU A 335 7.33 56.16 -6.37
N VAL A 336 6.82 57.38 -6.59
CA VAL A 336 5.38 57.61 -6.78
C VAL A 336 4.89 56.91 -8.05
N GLU A 337 5.67 56.90 -9.13
CA GLU A 337 5.29 56.22 -10.37
C GLU A 337 5.32 54.69 -10.20
N ALA A 338 6.36 54.14 -9.56
CA ALA A 338 6.42 52.71 -9.24
C ALA A 338 5.24 52.25 -8.36
N ASP A 339 4.91 53.03 -7.32
CA ASP A 339 3.80 52.74 -6.41
C ASP A 339 2.43 52.80 -7.10
N ARG A 340 2.25 53.72 -8.06
CA ARG A 340 1.03 53.79 -8.88
C ARG A 340 0.82 52.53 -9.71
N VAL A 341 1.87 52.06 -10.37
CA VAL A 341 1.83 50.84 -11.17
C VAL A 341 1.53 49.62 -10.29
N LEU A 342 2.20 49.51 -9.14
CA LEU A 342 1.95 48.42 -8.20
C LEU A 342 0.55 48.47 -7.60
N ALA A 343 0.06 49.65 -7.22
CA ALA A 343 -1.31 49.84 -6.72
C ALA A 343 -2.36 49.45 -7.78
N PHE A 344 -2.10 49.76 -9.06
CA PHE A 344 -2.95 49.33 -10.17
C PHE A 344 -3.02 47.80 -10.27
N HIS A 345 -1.87 47.11 -10.23
CA HIS A 345 -1.84 45.65 -10.29
C HIS A 345 -2.51 44.98 -9.07
N ILE A 346 -2.32 45.52 -7.87
CA ILE A 346 -3.01 45.05 -6.65
C ILE A 346 -4.52 45.23 -6.80
N ALA A 347 -4.97 46.38 -7.31
CA ALA A 347 -6.39 46.63 -7.54
C ALA A 347 -6.98 45.68 -8.58
N GLU A 348 -6.26 45.41 -9.67
CA GLU A 348 -6.68 44.47 -10.70
C GLU A 348 -6.79 43.04 -10.15
N TYR A 349 -5.76 42.57 -9.42
CA TYR A 349 -5.78 41.27 -8.75
C TYR A 349 -6.95 41.16 -7.76
N ARG A 350 -7.11 42.15 -6.87
CA ARG A 350 -8.22 42.24 -5.91
C ARG A 350 -9.58 42.17 -6.61
N ASN A 351 -9.76 42.89 -7.72
CA ASN A 351 -11.02 42.87 -8.47
C ASN A 351 -11.30 41.51 -9.10
N ARG A 352 -10.27 40.82 -9.62
CA ARG A 352 -10.41 39.45 -10.15
C ARG A 352 -10.78 38.46 -9.05
N ARG A 353 -10.09 38.52 -7.90
CA ARG A 353 -10.37 37.71 -6.71
C ARG A 353 -11.79 37.93 -6.19
N GLY A 354 -12.21 39.18 -6.03
CA GLY A 354 -13.53 39.54 -5.53
C GLY A 354 -14.71 39.00 -6.35
N ARG A 355 -14.53 38.76 -7.66
CA ARG A 355 -15.55 38.08 -8.50
C ARG A 355 -15.72 36.62 -8.07
N PHE A 356 -14.62 35.94 -7.77
CA PHE A 356 -14.65 34.57 -7.27
C PHE A 356 -15.13 34.52 -5.82
N ASP A 357 -14.78 35.49 -4.97
CA ASP A 357 -15.31 35.56 -3.60
C ASP A 357 -16.84 35.63 -3.59
N ALA A 358 -17.43 36.45 -4.47
CA ALA A 358 -18.88 36.53 -4.62
C ALA A 358 -19.49 35.19 -5.05
N LEU A 359 -18.85 34.50 -6.01
CA LEU A 359 -19.25 33.16 -6.44
C LEU A 359 -19.11 32.11 -5.32
N HIS A 360 -18.04 32.17 -4.53
CA HIS A 360 -17.80 31.28 -3.40
C HIS A 360 -18.88 31.46 -2.34
N MET A 361 -19.18 32.71 -1.96
CA MET A 361 -20.21 33.01 -0.99
C MET A 361 -21.60 32.58 -1.48
N ASP A 362 -21.93 32.78 -2.75
CA ASP A 362 -23.21 32.31 -3.31
C ASP A 362 -23.35 30.78 -3.21
N ARG A 363 -22.30 30.02 -3.59
CA ARG A 363 -22.30 28.54 -3.46
C ARG A 363 -22.46 28.09 -2.01
N LEU A 364 -21.73 28.70 -1.07
CA LEU A 364 -21.83 28.36 0.35
C LEU A 364 -23.20 28.71 0.93
N GLN A 365 -23.79 29.84 0.52
CA GLN A 365 -25.16 30.19 0.90
C GLN A 365 -26.18 29.22 0.29
N GLN A 366 -25.99 28.77 -0.95
CA GLN A 366 -26.83 27.74 -1.55
C GLN A 366 -26.74 26.42 -0.78
N LEU A 367 -25.54 25.99 -0.38
CA LEU A 367 -25.33 24.82 0.46
C LEU A 367 -26.13 24.95 1.78
N MET A 368 -25.95 26.05 2.50
CA MET A 368 -26.67 26.33 3.74
C MET A 368 -28.20 26.33 3.55
N ARG A 369 -28.69 26.98 2.48
CA ARG A 369 -30.14 27.01 2.16
C ARG A 369 -30.70 25.64 1.81
N ARG A 370 -29.96 24.84 1.03
CA ARG A 370 -30.39 23.53 0.54
C ARG A 370 -30.47 22.50 1.66
N PHE A 371 -29.49 22.49 2.56
CA PHE A 371 -29.41 21.49 3.62
C PHE A 371 -29.98 21.97 4.96
N GLY A 372 -30.24 23.27 5.12
CA GLY A 372 -30.98 23.83 6.25
C GLY A 372 -30.40 23.35 7.58
N GLY A 373 -31.25 22.72 8.41
CA GLY A 373 -30.87 22.18 9.72
C GLY A 373 -29.84 21.03 9.69
N ARG A 374 -29.47 20.52 8.51
CA ARG A 374 -28.39 19.53 8.34
C ARG A 374 -27.04 20.17 8.05
N PHE A 375 -27.01 21.47 7.75
CA PHE A 375 -25.78 22.24 7.71
C PHE A 375 -25.47 22.73 9.13
N THR A 376 -24.37 22.25 9.71
CA THR A 376 -23.95 22.57 11.08
C THR A 376 -22.84 23.62 11.15
N GLY A 377 -22.26 23.98 10.00
CA GLY A 377 -21.19 24.95 9.90
C GLY A 377 -21.64 26.40 10.07
N SER A 378 -20.68 27.32 9.99
CA SER A 378 -20.95 28.76 10.03
C SER A 378 -20.36 29.44 8.81
N LEU A 379 -21.14 30.35 8.23
CA LEU A 379 -20.68 31.31 7.22
C LEU A 379 -20.28 32.65 7.85
N GLU A 380 -20.31 32.75 9.19
CA GLU A 380 -19.77 33.91 9.88
C GLU A 380 -18.24 33.85 9.88
N PRO A 381 -17.57 34.91 9.40
CA PRO A 381 -16.13 35.00 9.45
C PRO A 381 -15.61 34.85 10.88
N GLY A 382 -14.59 34.01 11.05
CA GLY A 382 -13.85 33.87 12.29
C GLY A 382 -12.80 34.98 12.46
N LYS A 383 -11.85 34.76 13.37
CA LYS A 383 -10.72 35.66 13.60
C LYS A 383 -9.41 34.91 13.41
N ALA A 384 -8.56 35.36 12.50
CA ALA A 384 -7.21 34.80 12.34
C ALA A 384 -6.35 35.09 13.58
N ILE A 385 -5.63 34.06 14.06
CA ILE A 385 -4.76 34.16 15.24
C ILE A 385 -3.48 34.95 14.91
N ASN A 386 -3.01 34.86 13.67
CA ASN A 386 -1.95 35.69 13.11
C ASN A 386 -2.58 36.49 11.97
N GLY A 387 -2.52 37.82 12.01
CA GLY A 387 -2.94 38.64 10.87
C GLY A 387 -2.13 38.28 9.62
N VAL A 388 -2.65 38.65 8.44
CA VAL A 388 -2.01 38.43 7.12
C VAL A 388 -0.59 39.06 7.01
N GLU A 389 -0.15 39.81 8.01
CA GLU A 389 1.16 40.48 8.06
C GLU A 389 2.38 39.54 8.22
N ALA A 390 2.20 38.28 8.62
CA ALA A 390 3.33 37.40 8.97
C ALA A 390 4.00 36.66 7.78
N ASP A 391 3.54 36.82 6.54
CA ASP A 391 3.97 35.97 5.41
C ASP A 391 4.87 36.67 4.38
N VAL A 392 5.36 37.88 4.68
CA VAL A 392 6.20 38.66 3.74
C VAL A 392 7.64 38.89 4.25
N SER A 393 7.99 38.41 5.46
CA SER A 393 9.31 38.67 6.05
C SER A 393 10.35 37.54 5.90
N ASP A 394 10.00 36.37 5.36
CA ASP A 394 10.93 35.25 5.13
C ASP A 394 11.19 35.02 3.63
N VAL A 395 11.45 36.10 2.89
CA VAL A 395 12.19 35.98 1.62
C VAL A 395 13.67 36.05 1.97
N ASP A 396 14.16 35.01 2.65
CA ASP A 396 15.59 34.84 2.81
C ASP A 396 16.17 34.27 1.52
N MET A 397 16.94 35.12 0.85
CA MET A 397 17.87 34.74 -0.20
C MET A 397 19.02 33.95 0.44
N LEU A 398 18.81 32.66 0.67
CA LEU A 398 19.86 31.69 0.99
C LEU A 398 19.58 30.49 0.09
N GLY A 399 20.40 30.24 -0.93
CA GLY A 399 21.72 29.68 -0.73
C GLY A 399 21.59 28.21 -1.06
N VAL A 400 22.08 27.83 -2.24
CA VAL A 400 22.22 26.44 -2.65
C VAL A 400 23.14 25.77 -1.64
N GLU A 401 22.58 25.02 -0.71
CA GLU A 401 23.29 24.00 0.05
C GLU A 401 22.43 22.74 0.04
N GLU A 402 22.91 21.73 -0.68
CA GLU A 402 22.52 20.34 -0.51
C GLU A 402 22.81 19.95 0.94
N GLU A 403 21.77 19.71 1.74
CA GLU A 403 21.86 18.87 2.93
C GLU A 403 20.75 17.83 2.93
N ASP A 404 21.16 16.61 2.58
CA ASP A 404 20.57 15.33 2.96
C ASP A 404 20.21 15.28 4.45
N ALA A 405 18.94 14.97 4.79
CA ALA A 405 18.61 14.23 6.02
C ALA A 405 17.14 13.78 6.14
N LEU A 406 16.96 12.46 6.09
CA LEU A 406 16.22 11.64 7.05
C LEU A 406 14.68 11.57 6.93
N LEU A 407 14.27 10.75 5.95
CA LEU A 407 13.16 9.82 6.13
C LEU A 407 13.45 8.89 7.32
N PRO A 408 12.48 8.58 8.21
CA PRO A 408 12.64 7.48 9.14
C PRO A 408 12.59 6.17 8.37
N ALA A 409 13.73 5.47 8.38
CA ALA A 409 13.90 4.12 7.90
C ALA A 409 12.98 3.14 8.65
N ALA A 410 12.25 2.30 7.89
CA ALA A 410 12.09 0.88 8.19
C ALA A 410 11.26 0.16 7.10
N VAL A 411 11.84 -0.11 5.92
CA VAL A 411 11.69 -1.41 5.24
C VAL A 411 12.95 -1.63 4.39
N GLY A 412 13.75 -2.63 4.78
CA GLY A 412 14.96 -3.03 4.06
C GLY A 412 14.65 -3.68 2.71
N GLU A 413 15.34 -3.14 1.71
CA GLU A 413 16.12 -3.84 0.68
C GLU A 413 15.47 -5.06 0.00
N MET A 414 14.86 -4.82 -1.17
CA MET A 414 14.99 -5.73 -2.31
C MET A 414 15.84 -5.01 -3.35
N GLU A 415 17.00 -5.58 -3.67
CA GLU A 415 17.84 -5.18 -4.80
C GLU A 415 17.05 -5.37 -6.10
N GLU A 416 16.76 -4.29 -6.81
CA GLU A 416 16.41 -4.32 -8.24
C GLU A 416 17.62 -3.79 -9.03
N ASP A 417 18.21 -4.72 -9.78
CA ASP A 417 19.26 -4.50 -10.76
C ASP A 417 18.74 -3.61 -11.90
N HIS A 418 19.45 -2.50 -12.17
CA HIS A 418 19.14 -1.56 -13.22
C HIS A 418 19.42 -2.16 -14.61
N GLY A 419 18.38 -2.65 -15.27
CA GLY A 419 18.38 -2.95 -16.71
C GLY A 419 17.73 -1.81 -17.51
N SER A 420 18.55 -1.19 -18.36
CA SER A 420 18.30 -0.14 -19.36
C SER A 420 16.86 0.04 -19.89
N GLU A 421 16.49 1.32 -20.02
CA GLU A 421 15.43 1.86 -20.87
C GLU A 421 15.44 1.22 -22.27
N ASP A 422 14.32 0.62 -22.66
CA ASP A 422 14.00 0.39 -24.08
C ASP A 422 12.57 0.91 -24.33
N GLU A 423 12.48 1.87 -25.25
CA GLU A 423 11.24 2.46 -25.71
C GLU A 423 10.55 1.48 -26.67
N GLY A 424 9.37 1.01 -26.30
CA GLY A 424 8.43 0.39 -27.22
C GLY A 424 7.62 -0.73 -26.59
N ASP A 425 6.42 -0.42 -26.07
CA ASP A 425 5.44 -1.48 -25.82
C ASP A 425 3.98 -0.98 -25.81
N ASP A 426 3.53 -0.38 -26.91
CA ASP A 426 2.11 -0.07 -27.14
C ASP A 426 1.22 -1.34 -27.14
N ALA A 427 1.80 -2.53 -27.35
CA ALA A 427 1.10 -3.81 -27.32
C ALA A 427 0.81 -4.31 -25.89
N HIS A 428 1.62 -3.89 -24.90
CA HIS A 428 1.47 -4.31 -23.52
C HIS A 428 0.44 -3.46 -22.75
N ASP A 429 0.22 -2.22 -23.19
CA ASP A 429 -0.80 -1.31 -22.66
C ASP A 429 -2.22 -1.74 -23.05
N GLU A 430 -2.40 -2.34 -24.24
CA GLU A 430 -3.69 -2.87 -24.68
C GLU A 430 -4.11 -4.12 -23.87
N GLN A 431 -3.15 -5.00 -23.55
CA GLN A 431 -3.34 -6.15 -22.66
C GLN A 431 -3.70 -5.75 -21.22
N VAL A 432 -3.11 -4.67 -20.71
CA VAL A 432 -3.43 -4.12 -19.38
C VAL A 432 -4.83 -3.50 -19.37
N SER A 433 -5.21 -2.80 -20.45
CA SER A 433 -6.56 -2.25 -20.61
C SER A 433 -7.63 -3.35 -20.66
N GLU A 434 -7.43 -4.40 -21.47
CA GLU A 434 -8.35 -5.53 -21.59
C GLU A 434 -8.49 -6.31 -20.27
N MET A 435 -7.39 -6.46 -19.53
CA MET A 435 -7.40 -7.07 -18.19
C MET A 435 -8.11 -6.21 -17.14
N ILE A 436 -8.01 -4.87 -17.20
CA ILE A 436 -8.79 -3.97 -16.34
C ILE A 436 -10.30 -4.14 -16.60
N TYR A 437 -10.70 -4.29 -17.87
CA TYR A 437 -12.09 -4.57 -18.23
C TYR A 437 -12.55 -5.96 -17.78
N GLN A 438 -11.71 -7.00 -17.90
CA GLN A 438 -12.04 -8.35 -17.44
C GLN A 438 -12.14 -8.45 -15.91
N LEU A 439 -11.24 -7.80 -15.17
CA LEU A 439 -11.26 -7.79 -13.70
C LEU A 439 -12.39 -6.94 -13.13
N ALA A 440 -12.77 -5.84 -13.80
CA ALA A 440 -13.96 -5.07 -13.44
C ALA A 440 -15.27 -5.86 -13.68
N GLY A 441 -15.27 -6.83 -14.61
CA GLY A 441 -16.42 -7.70 -14.89
C GLY A 441 -16.62 -8.88 -13.93
N LEU A 442 -15.60 -9.23 -13.14
CA LEU A 442 -15.65 -10.33 -12.17
C LEU A 442 -16.12 -9.88 -10.77
N GLY A 443 -16.34 -8.59 -10.56
CA GLY A 443 -16.83 -8.00 -9.31
C GLY A 443 -18.29 -7.54 -9.35
N VAL A 444 -19.06 -7.93 -10.37
CA VAL A 444 -20.50 -7.62 -10.41
C VAL A 444 -21.24 -8.69 -9.60
N ASP A 445 -21.85 -8.23 -8.51
CA ASP A 445 -22.72 -9.01 -7.62
C ASP A 445 -23.67 -9.93 -8.41
N ALA A 446 -23.75 -11.20 -7.98
CA ALA A 446 -24.69 -12.18 -8.51
C ALA A 446 -26.16 -11.73 -8.32
N ASP A 447 -26.43 -10.81 -7.38
CA ASP A 447 -27.77 -10.28 -7.08
C ASP A 447 -28.29 -9.29 -8.13
N GLN A 448 -27.46 -8.73 -9.01
CA GLN A 448 -27.92 -7.80 -10.06
C GLN A 448 -28.24 -8.47 -11.40
N ARG A 449 -28.08 -9.80 -11.53
CA ARG A 449 -28.41 -10.53 -12.76
C ARG A 449 -29.88 -10.95 -12.85
N GLU A 450 -30.62 -11.03 -11.74
CA GLU A 450 -32.05 -11.39 -11.79
C GLU A 450 -32.94 -10.18 -12.17
N GLU A 451 -32.64 -8.97 -11.68
CA GLU A 451 -33.45 -7.77 -12.02
C GLU A 451 -33.35 -7.34 -13.49
N ALA A 452 -32.25 -7.66 -14.19
CA ALA A 452 -32.11 -7.32 -15.61
C ALA A 452 -32.84 -8.30 -16.55
N SER A 453 -33.40 -9.39 -16.03
CA SER A 453 -34.09 -10.42 -16.83
C SER A 453 -35.61 -10.29 -16.87
N GLU A 454 -36.22 -9.49 -15.98
CA GLU A 454 -37.67 -9.28 -15.94
C GLU A 454 -38.17 -8.09 -16.78
N ASP A 455 -37.29 -7.19 -17.24
CA ASP A 455 -37.66 -6.03 -18.08
C ASP A 455 -37.58 -6.28 -19.60
N LEU A 456 -37.51 -7.55 -20.02
CA LEU A 456 -37.64 -7.96 -21.41
C LEU A 456 -38.82 -8.91 -21.60
N TYR A 457 -40.04 -8.45 -21.30
CA TYR A 457 -41.26 -8.80 -22.04
C TYR A 457 -42.36 -7.74 -21.93
#